data_AF-M3HL00-F1
#
_entry.id   AF-M3HL00-F1
#
_cell.length_a   1.000
_cell.length_b   1.000
_cell.length_c   1.000
_cell.angle_alpha   90.00
_cell.angle_beta   90.00
_cell.angle_gamma   90.00
#
_symmetry.space_group_name_H-M   'P 1'
#
loop_
_entity.id
_entity.type
_entity.pdbx_description
1 polymer ?
#
loop_
_entity_poly.entity_id
_entity_poly.type
_entity_poly.pdbx_seq_one_letter_code
_entity_poly.pdbx_strand_id
1 'polypeptide(L)'
;MKMNPDYLEIWKQITNATDLSKVLVQHFSYLVDNPEYDRLLGAVMQKASSCRIEKNSLQILFSNDLLLSASAPFSIKESTTWPESFKKLISVHELLEVGDANESHMARDLVLGDHGSFSDEYIDDEEFEEAESPMIDDQSDWWIYHPEEKNEQNEPMLYYVSHESGNVKESFPHNVGILFLKRLADQLNIDKSFYPRSKDEDTIYFELQKEIPLPFYILRAENIDKYYRIAAVLSQNNERFFGILDTSNPNEIKIIGKTDFPSSGDQLNMKVSGSKVILFNDRTGLFNPLVWIDISDLTSPKVGGVIDEKGIEAVAAIYQNRVVYKTKTDQLIEQNLLTGEKKTFQSLIRV
;
A
#
# COMPACT_ATOMS: atom_id res chain seq x y z
N MET A 1 13.89 -43.74 1.03
CA MET A 1 14.67 -42.52 1.29
C MET A 1 15.29 -42.64 2.67
N LYS A 2 16.63 -42.58 2.78
CA LYS A 2 17.28 -42.49 4.10
C LYS A 2 17.12 -41.05 4.56
N MET A 3 16.30 -40.83 5.58
CA MET A 3 16.20 -39.56 6.31
C MET A 3 17.62 -39.12 6.72
N ASN A 4 17.98 -37.87 6.49
CA ASN A 4 19.20 -37.30 7.07
C ASN A 4 18.96 -37.17 8.59
N PRO A 5 19.59 -37.98 9.46
CA PRO A 5 19.21 -38.08 10.87
C PRO A 5 19.43 -36.78 11.66
N ASP A 6 20.24 -35.84 11.16
CA ASP A 6 20.62 -34.61 11.88
C ASP A 6 19.46 -33.64 12.12
N TYR A 7 18.55 -33.42 11.17
CA TYR A 7 17.51 -32.37 11.35
C TYR A 7 16.47 -32.73 12.41
N LEU A 8 16.12 -34.02 12.54
CA LEU A 8 15.17 -34.47 13.57
C LEU A 8 15.76 -34.34 14.98
N GLU A 9 17.07 -34.51 15.14
CA GLU A 9 17.73 -34.29 16.43
C GLU A 9 17.73 -32.80 16.81
N ILE A 10 18.00 -31.92 15.84
CA ILE A 10 17.89 -30.46 16.02
C ILE A 10 16.46 -30.08 16.44
N TRP A 11 15.44 -30.58 15.73
CA TRP A 11 14.04 -30.27 16.07
C TRP A 11 13.66 -30.76 17.47
N LYS A 12 14.12 -31.95 17.87
CA LYS A 12 13.90 -32.46 19.24
C LYS A 12 14.57 -31.57 20.29
N GLN A 13 15.75 -31.02 20.00
CA GLN A 13 16.42 -30.07 20.90
C GLN A 13 15.59 -28.78 21.04
N ILE A 14 15.06 -28.26 19.92
CA ILE A 14 14.20 -27.07 19.92
C ILE A 14 12.94 -27.29 20.76
N THR A 15 12.21 -28.41 20.54
CA THR A 15 10.97 -28.68 21.27
C THR A 15 11.17 -28.90 22.77
N ASN A 16 12.37 -29.28 23.21
CA ASN A 16 12.70 -29.51 24.62
C ASN A 16 13.44 -28.33 25.27
N ALA A 17 13.63 -27.22 24.54
CA ALA A 17 14.39 -26.08 25.04
C ALA A 17 13.65 -25.33 26.15
N THR A 18 14.39 -24.91 27.18
CA THR A 18 13.85 -24.05 28.25
C THR A 18 13.64 -22.61 27.78
N ASP A 19 14.52 -22.12 26.90
CA ASP A 19 14.44 -20.79 26.30
C ASP A 19 14.09 -20.95 24.81
N LEU A 20 12.79 -21.13 24.54
CA LEU A 20 12.27 -21.40 23.20
C LEU A 20 12.63 -20.27 22.23
N SER A 21 12.46 -19.01 22.65
CA SER A 21 12.75 -17.86 21.80
C SER A 21 14.21 -17.86 21.34
N LYS A 22 15.15 -18.06 22.25
CA LYS A 22 16.57 -18.08 21.92
C LYS A 22 16.95 -19.19 20.94
N VAL A 23 16.44 -20.41 21.14
CA VAL A 23 16.76 -21.52 20.22
C VAL A 23 16.11 -21.34 18.85
N LEU A 24 14.91 -20.75 18.80
CA LEU A 24 14.25 -20.42 17.54
C LEU A 24 15.00 -19.34 16.77
N VAL A 25 15.48 -18.28 17.44
CA VAL A 25 16.33 -17.25 16.80
C VAL A 25 17.58 -17.88 16.20
N GLN A 26 18.24 -18.77 16.94
CA GLN A 26 19.42 -19.48 16.44
C GLN A 26 19.08 -20.35 15.23
N HIS A 27 18.02 -21.14 15.33
CA HIS A 27 17.59 -22.06 14.28
C HIS A 27 17.17 -21.34 13.01
N PHE A 28 16.41 -20.25 13.10
CA PHE A 28 15.89 -19.50 11.94
C PHE A 28 16.81 -18.38 11.43
N SER A 29 18.02 -18.25 12.00
CA SER A 29 19.01 -17.24 11.55
C SER A 29 19.40 -17.38 10.07
N TYR A 30 19.20 -18.54 9.45
CA TYR A 30 19.45 -18.74 8.03
C TYR A 30 18.54 -17.90 7.11
N LEU A 31 17.40 -17.40 7.62
CA LEU A 31 16.52 -16.47 6.89
C LEU A 31 17.14 -15.09 6.68
N VAL A 32 18.13 -14.72 7.50
CA VAL A 32 18.71 -13.39 7.53
C VAL A 32 20.16 -13.44 7.06
N ASP A 33 20.47 -12.76 5.95
CA ASP A 33 21.84 -12.56 5.46
C ASP A 33 22.36 -11.12 5.68
N ASN A 34 21.47 -10.21 6.09
CA ASN A 34 21.80 -8.85 6.51
C ASN A 34 21.60 -8.70 8.04
N PRO A 35 22.68 -8.49 8.82
CA PRO A 35 22.62 -8.35 10.28
C PRO A 35 21.68 -7.27 10.81
N GLU A 36 21.30 -6.29 9.99
CA GLU A 36 20.34 -5.26 10.38
C GLU A 36 18.97 -5.86 10.78
N TYR A 37 18.61 -7.02 10.21
CA TYR A 37 17.34 -7.72 10.47
C TYR A 37 17.38 -8.68 11.68
N ASP A 38 18.52 -8.85 12.35
CA ASP A 38 18.65 -9.75 13.51
C ASP A 38 17.67 -9.38 14.65
N ARG A 39 17.43 -8.07 14.83
CA ARG A 39 16.49 -7.56 15.84
C ARG A 39 15.04 -7.91 15.49
N LEU A 40 14.68 -7.90 14.22
CA LEU A 40 13.35 -8.28 13.74
C LEU A 40 13.12 -9.77 13.95
N LEU A 41 14.09 -10.61 13.60
CA LEU A 41 14.04 -12.06 13.85
C LEU A 41 13.85 -12.36 15.35
N GLY A 42 14.62 -11.66 16.20
CA GLY A 42 14.46 -11.73 17.65
C GLY A 42 13.04 -11.42 18.11
N ALA A 43 12.46 -10.32 17.63
CA ALA A 43 11.11 -9.91 18.00
C ALA A 43 10.03 -10.89 17.52
N VAL A 44 10.15 -11.43 16.30
CA VAL A 44 9.25 -12.46 15.76
C VAL A 44 9.30 -13.73 16.62
N MET A 45 10.49 -14.27 16.88
CA MET A 45 10.64 -15.52 17.62
C MET A 45 10.31 -15.38 19.11
N GLN A 46 10.28 -14.16 19.66
CA GLN A 46 9.75 -13.88 21.00
C GLN A 46 8.23 -14.05 21.10
N LYS A 47 7.49 -13.96 19.99
CA LYS A 47 6.03 -14.19 19.97
C LYS A 47 5.63 -15.66 19.95
N ALA A 48 6.59 -16.57 19.78
CA ALA A 48 6.33 -18.01 19.78
C ALA A 48 5.85 -18.47 21.17
N SER A 49 4.69 -19.09 21.22
CA SER A 49 4.07 -19.60 22.44
C SER A 49 4.45 -21.06 22.71
N SER A 50 4.58 -21.87 21.65
CA SER A 50 4.97 -23.27 21.76
C SER A 50 5.55 -23.81 20.46
N CYS A 51 6.23 -24.95 20.55
CA CYS A 51 6.78 -25.65 19.40
C CYS A 51 6.54 -27.16 19.54
N ARG A 52 6.18 -27.82 18.43
CA ARG A 52 6.00 -29.27 18.38
C ARG A 52 6.49 -29.83 17.05
N ILE A 53 6.78 -31.13 17.02
CA ILE A 53 7.01 -31.85 15.78
C ILE A 53 5.70 -32.53 15.41
N GLU A 54 5.23 -32.29 14.19
CA GLU A 54 4.02 -32.92 13.68
C GLU A 54 4.28 -33.46 12.27
N LYS A 55 4.00 -34.76 12.06
CA LYS A 55 4.32 -35.46 10.81
C LYS A 55 5.80 -35.28 10.46
N ASN A 56 6.10 -34.51 9.41
CA ASN A 56 7.44 -34.26 8.91
C ASN A 56 7.76 -32.75 8.89
N SER A 57 7.22 -32.00 9.85
CA SER A 57 7.47 -30.57 10.02
C SER A 57 7.62 -30.16 11.48
N LEU A 58 8.40 -29.08 11.67
CA LEU A 58 8.50 -28.34 12.91
C LEU A 58 7.39 -27.28 12.92
N GLN A 59 6.50 -27.36 13.89
CA GLN A 59 5.37 -26.47 14.06
C GLN A 59 5.68 -25.44 15.15
N ILE A 60 5.53 -24.16 14.85
CA ILE A 60 5.71 -23.05 15.78
C ILE A 60 4.38 -22.31 15.88
N LEU A 61 3.78 -22.34 17.07
CA LEU A 61 2.56 -21.60 17.35
C LEU A 61 2.92 -20.22 17.92
N PHE A 62 2.30 -19.17 17.40
CA PHE A 62 2.46 -17.80 17.91
C PHE A 62 1.26 -17.35 18.75
N SER A 63 1.37 -16.21 19.42
CA SER A 63 0.38 -15.68 20.38
C SER A 63 -0.96 -15.21 19.78
N ASN A 64 -1.19 -15.31 18.47
CA ASN A 64 -2.40 -14.87 17.76
C ASN A 64 -3.04 -16.00 16.93
N ASP A 65 -2.91 -17.25 17.38
CA ASP A 65 -3.33 -18.46 16.65
C ASP A 65 -2.69 -18.63 15.26
N LEU A 66 -1.62 -17.89 14.97
CA LEU A 66 -0.82 -18.06 13.76
C LEU A 66 0.11 -19.26 13.94
N LEU A 67 0.18 -20.12 12.92
CA LEU A 67 1.02 -21.32 12.90
C LEU A 67 2.05 -21.21 11.78
N LEU A 68 3.33 -21.36 12.11
CA LEU A 68 4.39 -21.60 11.14
C LEU A 68 4.71 -23.10 11.10
N SER A 69 4.49 -23.71 9.94
CA SER A 69 4.86 -25.08 9.61
C SER A 69 6.13 -25.07 8.77
N ALA A 70 7.23 -25.57 9.33
CA ALA A 70 8.52 -25.65 8.66
C ALA A 70 8.83 -27.12 8.29
N SER A 71 8.77 -27.45 7.01
CA SER A 71 8.90 -28.84 6.51
C SER A 71 10.34 -29.36 6.58
N ALA A 72 10.54 -30.67 6.42
CA ALA A 72 11.90 -31.22 6.38
C ALA A 72 12.74 -30.61 5.23
N PRO A 73 14.07 -30.62 5.34
CA PRO A 73 14.97 -30.20 4.26
C PRO A 73 14.68 -30.87 2.92
N PHE A 74 14.82 -30.11 1.83
CA PHE A 74 14.84 -30.69 0.49
C PHE A 74 16.22 -31.23 0.14
N SER A 75 16.27 -32.40 -0.49
CA SER A 75 17.50 -32.86 -1.14
C SER A 75 17.62 -32.20 -2.50
N ILE A 76 18.27 -31.03 -2.54
CA ILE A 76 18.51 -30.28 -3.78
C ILE A 76 19.18 -31.19 -4.81
N LYS A 77 18.61 -31.25 -6.03
CA LYS A 77 19.32 -31.77 -7.20
C LYS A 77 20.24 -30.65 -7.69
N GLU A 78 21.50 -30.97 -8.01
CA GLU A 78 22.53 -29.99 -8.45
C GLU A 78 22.15 -29.12 -9.67
N SER A 79 21.00 -29.38 -10.31
CA SER A 79 20.57 -28.78 -11.58
C SER A 79 19.60 -27.60 -11.46
N THR A 80 19.35 -27.02 -10.28
CA THR A 80 18.39 -25.90 -10.15
C THR A 80 19.03 -24.54 -10.42
N THR A 81 18.28 -23.65 -11.06
CA THR A 81 18.64 -22.26 -11.42
C THR A 81 18.47 -21.27 -10.27
N TRP A 82 17.87 -21.70 -9.16
CA TRP A 82 17.63 -20.89 -7.98
C TRP A 82 18.88 -20.14 -7.46
N PRO A 83 18.70 -18.96 -6.84
CA PRO A 83 19.77 -18.25 -6.14
C PRO A 83 20.40 -19.06 -5.01
N GLU A 84 21.67 -18.77 -4.69
CA GLU A 84 22.39 -19.50 -3.64
C GLU A 84 21.80 -19.26 -2.25
N SER A 85 21.32 -18.05 -1.96
CA SER A 85 20.56 -17.76 -0.74
C SER A 85 19.33 -18.67 -0.64
N PHE A 86 18.53 -18.77 -1.70
CA PHE A 86 17.35 -19.65 -1.73
C PHE A 86 17.70 -21.12 -1.53
N LYS A 87 18.73 -21.62 -2.24
CA LYS A 87 19.25 -22.99 -2.06
C LYS A 87 19.60 -23.25 -0.59
N LYS A 88 20.26 -22.30 0.07
CA LYS A 88 20.58 -22.39 1.49
C LYS A 88 19.31 -22.46 2.35
N LEU A 89 18.28 -21.67 2.06
CA LEU A 89 17.00 -21.72 2.78
C LEU A 89 16.35 -23.11 2.69
N ILE A 90 16.17 -23.63 1.47
CA ILE A 90 15.49 -24.92 1.25
C ILE A 90 16.29 -26.14 1.73
N SER A 91 17.60 -25.97 1.94
CA SER A 91 18.46 -26.98 2.56
C SER A 91 18.23 -27.13 4.08
N VAL A 92 17.55 -26.17 4.72
CA VAL A 92 17.14 -26.25 6.13
C VAL A 92 15.67 -26.65 6.24
N HIS A 93 14.81 -26.01 5.45
CA HIS A 93 13.38 -26.30 5.38
C HIS A 93 12.91 -26.12 3.94
N GLU A 94 12.42 -27.18 3.29
CA GLU A 94 11.95 -27.11 1.90
C GLU A 94 10.84 -26.08 1.71
N LEU A 95 9.92 -26.02 2.68
CA LEU A 95 8.79 -25.12 2.74
C LEU A 95 8.65 -24.53 4.14
N LEU A 96 8.39 -23.23 4.21
CA LEU A 96 7.83 -22.56 5.37
C LEU A 96 6.42 -22.10 5.01
N GLU A 97 5.42 -22.56 5.75
CA GLU A 97 4.01 -22.24 5.51
C GLU A 97 3.43 -21.58 6.75
N VAL A 98 2.75 -20.45 6.57
CA VAL A 98 2.07 -19.71 7.63
C VAL A 98 0.58 -19.65 7.34
N GLY A 99 -0.23 -19.87 8.38
CA GLY A 99 -1.69 -19.76 8.32
C GLY A 99 -2.32 -19.86 9.71
N ASP A 100 -3.65 -19.91 9.74
CA ASP A 100 -4.43 -20.06 10.98
C ASP A 100 -4.31 -21.49 11.54
N ALA A 101 -3.90 -21.59 12.82
CA ALA A 101 -3.78 -22.85 13.55
C ALA A 101 -5.12 -23.58 13.75
N ASN A 102 -6.24 -22.86 13.66
CA ASN A 102 -7.59 -23.38 13.87
C ASN A 102 -8.27 -23.86 12.59
N GLU A 103 -7.72 -23.56 11.42
CA GLU A 103 -8.30 -23.99 10.14
C GLU A 103 -7.79 -25.39 9.74
N SER A 104 -8.73 -26.30 9.46
CA SER A 104 -8.41 -27.69 9.08
C SER A 104 -7.85 -27.81 7.67
N HIS A 105 -8.07 -26.80 6.84
CA HIS A 105 -7.43 -26.60 5.56
C HIS A 105 -6.54 -25.39 5.76
N MET A 106 -5.22 -25.56 5.77
CA MET A 106 -4.32 -24.42 5.94
C MET A 106 -4.61 -23.40 4.83
N ALA A 107 -5.26 -22.29 5.17
CA ALA A 107 -5.19 -21.09 4.39
C ALA A 107 -3.71 -20.70 4.37
N ARG A 108 -3.03 -21.02 3.28
CA ARG A 108 -1.60 -20.82 3.08
C ARG A 108 -1.38 -19.34 2.78
N ASP A 109 -1.59 -18.51 3.78
CA ASP A 109 -1.56 -17.04 3.65
C ASP A 109 -0.17 -16.56 3.24
N LEU A 110 0.88 -17.25 3.68
CA LEU A 110 2.26 -16.96 3.32
C LEU A 110 3.05 -18.27 3.20
N VAL A 111 3.70 -18.48 2.05
CA VAL A 111 4.52 -19.68 1.80
C VAL A 111 5.86 -19.28 1.23
N LEU A 112 6.96 -19.79 1.80
CA LEU A 112 8.31 -19.68 1.25
C LEU A 112 8.81 -21.07 0.86
N GLY A 113 9.34 -21.19 -0.37
CA GLY A 113 9.99 -22.38 -0.90
C GLY A 113 9.52 -22.70 -2.33
N ASP A 114 9.90 -23.86 -2.85
CA ASP A 114 9.50 -24.30 -4.20
C ASP A 114 8.05 -24.83 -4.17
N HIS A 115 7.10 -23.91 -4.16
CA HIS A 115 5.68 -24.20 -3.93
C HIS A 115 4.94 -24.70 -5.19
N GLY A 116 5.53 -24.53 -6.38
CA GLY A 116 5.01 -25.05 -7.65
C GLY A 116 3.65 -24.52 -8.09
N SER A 117 3.18 -23.41 -7.51
CA SER A 117 1.85 -22.84 -7.80
C SER A 117 1.88 -21.61 -8.71
N PHE A 118 3.07 -21.22 -9.18
CA PHE A 118 3.27 -20.10 -10.07
C PHE A 118 3.48 -20.59 -11.51
N SER A 119 2.97 -19.83 -12.47
CA SER A 119 3.24 -19.96 -13.90
C SER A 119 3.52 -18.57 -14.45
N ASP A 120 4.58 -18.42 -15.21
CA ASP A 120 4.93 -17.20 -15.93
C ASP A 120 3.81 -16.75 -16.90
N GLU A 121 3.02 -17.68 -17.44
CA GLU A 121 1.80 -17.41 -18.22
C GLU A 121 0.79 -16.46 -17.53
N TYR A 122 0.88 -16.26 -16.21
CA TYR A 122 0.04 -15.30 -15.48
C TYR A 122 0.49 -13.84 -15.60
N ILE A 123 1.67 -13.59 -16.19
CA ILE A 123 2.26 -12.26 -16.33
C ILE A 123 2.17 -11.83 -17.79
N ASP A 124 1.63 -10.63 -18.03
CA ASP A 124 1.54 -10.01 -19.36
C ASP A 124 2.81 -9.16 -19.64
N ASP A 125 3.97 -9.73 -19.35
CA ASP A 125 5.29 -9.10 -19.51
C ASP A 125 6.34 -10.14 -19.92
N GLU A 126 6.78 -10.05 -21.18
CA GLU A 126 7.80 -10.94 -21.76
C GLU A 126 9.14 -10.86 -21.03
N GLU A 127 9.41 -9.79 -20.26
CA GLU A 127 10.62 -9.68 -19.43
C GLU A 127 10.70 -10.78 -18.37
N PHE A 128 9.56 -11.31 -17.91
CA PHE A 128 9.50 -12.33 -16.84
C PHE A 128 9.19 -13.74 -17.35
N GLU A 129 9.43 -14.00 -18.65
CA GLU A 129 9.37 -15.36 -19.19
C GLU A 129 10.33 -16.29 -18.41
N GLU A 130 9.87 -17.49 -18.05
CA GLU A 130 10.61 -18.46 -17.22
C GLU A 130 10.92 -18.01 -15.79
N ALA A 131 10.33 -16.92 -15.29
CA ALA A 131 10.54 -16.49 -13.91
C ALA A 131 10.09 -17.56 -12.90
N GLU A 132 10.85 -17.71 -11.82
CA GLU A 132 10.52 -18.64 -10.74
C GLU A 132 10.02 -17.86 -9.51
N SER A 133 8.96 -18.38 -8.86
CA SER A 133 8.38 -17.80 -7.65
C SER A 133 8.87 -18.53 -6.40
N PRO A 134 9.70 -17.92 -5.55
CA PRO A 134 10.07 -18.50 -4.26
C PRO A 134 9.02 -18.30 -3.16
N MET A 135 8.01 -17.44 -3.35
CA MET A 135 7.09 -17.07 -2.26
C MET A 135 5.67 -16.80 -2.75
N ILE A 136 4.69 -17.36 -2.04
CA ILE A 136 3.27 -16.97 -2.10
C ILE A 136 3.01 -15.97 -0.98
N ASP A 137 2.33 -14.89 -1.31
CA ASP A 137 1.88 -13.83 -0.41
C ASP A 137 0.35 -13.69 -0.56
N ASP A 138 -0.35 -13.43 0.54
CA ASP A 138 -1.81 -13.29 0.57
C ASP A 138 -2.59 -14.36 -0.24
N GLN A 139 -2.24 -15.64 -0.01
CA GLN A 139 -2.85 -16.84 -0.61
C GLN A 139 -2.63 -17.07 -2.11
N SER A 140 -2.68 -16.04 -2.94
CA SER A 140 -2.54 -16.19 -4.39
C SER A 140 -1.60 -15.20 -5.05
N ASP A 141 -1.12 -14.18 -4.36
CA ASP A 141 -0.09 -13.30 -4.93
C ASP A 141 1.30 -13.95 -4.83
N TRP A 142 2.22 -13.48 -5.66
CA TRP A 142 3.55 -14.07 -5.76
C TRP A 142 4.63 -13.02 -5.63
N TRP A 143 5.77 -13.49 -5.13
CA TRP A 143 7.03 -12.82 -5.35
C TRP A 143 7.89 -13.67 -6.26
N ILE A 144 8.40 -13.08 -7.33
CA ILE A 144 9.19 -13.74 -8.36
C ILE A 144 10.60 -13.17 -8.39
N TYR A 145 11.55 -13.97 -8.86
CA TYR A 145 12.89 -13.47 -9.18
C TYR A 145 12.92 -12.79 -10.54
N HIS A 146 13.54 -11.61 -10.61
CA HIS A 146 13.87 -10.96 -11.86
C HIS A 146 14.97 -11.74 -12.60
N PRO A 147 14.84 -11.99 -13.91
CA PRO A 147 15.84 -12.78 -14.64
C PRO A 147 17.22 -12.11 -14.68
N GLU A 148 17.27 -10.82 -15.01
CA GLU A 148 18.53 -10.08 -15.16
C GLU A 148 18.91 -9.20 -13.96
N GLU A 149 17.99 -8.40 -13.43
CA GLU A 149 18.28 -7.44 -12.36
C GLU A 149 18.77 -8.13 -11.08
N LYS A 150 19.79 -7.54 -10.44
CA LYS A 150 20.42 -8.06 -9.24
C LYS A 150 20.31 -7.07 -8.07
N ASN A 151 20.17 -7.62 -6.87
CA ASN A 151 20.26 -6.89 -5.62
C ASN A 151 21.71 -6.56 -5.23
N GLU A 152 21.90 -5.92 -4.07
CA GLU A 152 23.22 -5.53 -3.56
C GLU A 152 24.16 -6.73 -3.30
N GLN A 153 23.59 -7.92 -3.10
CA GLN A 153 24.31 -9.17 -2.89
C GLN A 153 24.60 -9.91 -4.21
N ASN A 154 24.32 -9.29 -5.36
CA ASN A 154 24.46 -9.86 -6.70
C ASN A 154 23.60 -11.13 -6.93
N GLU A 155 22.47 -11.21 -6.24
CA GLU A 155 21.43 -12.22 -6.46
C GLU A 155 20.22 -11.62 -7.18
N PRO A 156 19.39 -12.41 -7.87
CA PRO A 156 18.18 -11.91 -8.52
C PRO A 156 17.30 -11.03 -7.60
N MET A 157 16.92 -9.87 -8.11
CA MET A 157 16.00 -8.96 -7.44
C MET A 157 14.62 -9.61 -7.31
N LEU A 158 13.91 -9.39 -6.21
CA LEU A 158 12.54 -9.90 -6.02
C LEU A 158 11.52 -8.88 -6.49
N TYR A 159 10.45 -9.33 -7.11
CA TYR A 159 9.35 -8.50 -7.56
C TYR A 159 8.00 -9.07 -7.17
N TYR A 160 7.10 -8.20 -6.73
CA TYR A 160 5.72 -8.56 -6.38
C TYR A 160 4.82 -8.59 -7.61
N VAL A 161 4.02 -9.65 -7.70
CA VAL A 161 3.03 -9.90 -8.74
C VAL A 161 1.69 -10.18 -8.08
N SER A 162 0.70 -9.35 -8.39
CA SER A 162 -0.66 -9.57 -7.92
C SER A 162 -1.41 -10.51 -8.87
N HIS A 163 -1.96 -11.58 -8.34
CA HIS A 163 -2.75 -12.57 -9.09
C HIS A 163 -3.94 -11.93 -9.83
N GLU A 164 -4.59 -10.92 -9.23
CA GLU A 164 -5.75 -10.27 -9.85
C GLU A 164 -5.39 -9.49 -11.12
N SER A 165 -4.17 -8.93 -11.17
CA SER A 165 -3.78 -8.01 -12.22
C SER A 165 -2.72 -8.54 -13.17
N GLY A 166 -1.97 -9.58 -12.78
CA GLY A 166 -0.78 -10.05 -13.50
C GLY A 166 0.38 -9.05 -13.55
N ASN A 167 0.20 -7.85 -12.98
CA ASN A 167 1.16 -6.75 -13.08
C ASN A 167 2.28 -6.91 -12.06
N VAL A 168 3.50 -6.71 -12.54
CA VAL A 168 4.71 -6.57 -11.73
C VAL A 168 4.79 -5.14 -11.18
N LYS A 169 4.98 -4.97 -9.87
CA LYS A 169 4.89 -3.64 -9.22
C LYS A 169 6.14 -3.26 -8.43
N GLU A 170 6.34 -3.93 -7.31
CA GLU A 170 7.27 -3.50 -6.27
C GLU A 170 8.46 -4.45 -6.25
N SER A 171 9.66 -3.87 -6.23
CA SER A 171 10.89 -4.65 -6.04
C SER A 171 11.28 -4.71 -4.57
N PHE A 172 11.97 -5.78 -4.18
CA PHE A 172 12.51 -5.96 -2.84
C PHE A 172 14.03 -6.26 -2.89
N PRO A 173 14.88 -5.41 -2.26
CA PRO A 173 16.32 -5.40 -2.48
C PRO A 173 17.12 -6.41 -1.64
N HIS A 174 16.47 -7.35 -0.97
CA HIS A 174 17.15 -8.36 -0.16
C HIS A 174 16.66 -9.77 -0.50
N ASN A 175 17.26 -10.79 0.11
CA ASN A 175 16.85 -12.17 -0.14
C ASN A 175 15.41 -12.44 0.29
N VAL A 176 14.85 -13.55 -0.22
CA VAL A 176 13.46 -13.93 0.06
C VAL A 176 13.24 -14.36 1.51
N GLY A 177 14.27 -14.80 2.24
CA GLY A 177 14.17 -15.12 3.66
C GLY A 177 13.88 -13.88 4.52
N ILE A 178 14.51 -12.75 4.21
CA ILE A 178 14.24 -11.46 4.85
C ILE A 178 12.84 -10.97 4.47
N LEU A 179 12.45 -11.12 3.20
CA LEU A 179 11.11 -10.77 2.76
C LEU A 179 10.03 -11.55 3.54
N PHE A 180 10.19 -12.88 3.62
CA PHE A 180 9.32 -13.75 4.41
C PHE A 180 9.27 -13.33 5.88
N LEU A 181 10.42 -13.01 6.48
CA LEU A 181 10.49 -12.53 7.86
C LEU A 181 9.72 -11.22 8.05
N LYS A 182 9.80 -10.28 7.11
CA LYS A 182 9.02 -9.02 7.15
C LYS A 182 7.52 -9.31 7.08
N ARG A 183 7.08 -10.16 6.15
CA ARG A 183 5.66 -10.51 6.01
C ARG A 183 5.10 -11.22 7.25
N LEU A 184 5.86 -12.16 7.81
CA LEU A 184 5.51 -12.81 9.07
C LEU A 184 5.45 -11.80 10.23
N ALA A 185 6.38 -10.86 10.29
CA ALA A 185 6.37 -9.80 11.31
C ALA A 185 5.13 -8.89 11.18
N ASP A 186 4.71 -8.57 9.96
CA ASP A 186 3.50 -7.79 9.69
C ASP A 186 2.24 -8.55 10.18
N GLN A 187 2.11 -9.84 9.85
CA GLN A 187 1.01 -10.69 10.34
C GLN A 187 0.98 -10.81 11.87
N LEU A 188 2.15 -10.80 12.51
CA LEU A 188 2.29 -10.84 13.97
C LEU A 188 2.16 -9.46 14.64
N ASN A 189 1.93 -8.39 13.87
CA ASN A 189 1.88 -7.00 14.33
C ASN A 189 3.11 -6.63 15.18
N ILE A 190 4.31 -6.96 14.69
CA ILE A 190 5.57 -6.58 15.34
C ILE A 190 5.76 -5.06 15.23
N ASP A 191 6.25 -4.45 16.32
CA ASP A 191 6.50 -3.01 16.36
C ASP A 191 7.57 -2.61 15.33
N LYS A 192 7.30 -1.54 14.58
CA LYS A 192 8.19 -1.04 13.52
C LYS A 192 9.60 -0.68 14.03
N SER A 193 9.79 -0.41 15.31
CA SER A 193 11.09 -0.15 15.93
C SER A 193 12.07 -1.33 15.90
N PHE A 194 11.60 -2.54 15.58
CA PHE A 194 12.44 -3.72 15.37
C PHE A 194 12.92 -3.92 13.94
N TYR A 195 12.34 -3.20 12.98
CA TYR A 195 12.76 -3.25 11.58
C TYR A 195 14.07 -2.47 11.42
N PRO A 196 14.92 -2.85 10.45
CA PRO A 196 16.06 -2.04 10.07
C PRO A 196 15.63 -0.60 9.79
N ARG A 197 16.44 0.34 10.26
CA ARG A 197 16.33 1.72 9.82
C ARG A 197 16.88 1.75 8.40
N SER A 198 15.99 1.79 7.41
CA SER A 198 16.37 1.98 6.02
C SER A 198 17.27 3.22 5.91
N LYS A 199 18.37 3.10 5.15
CA LYS A 199 19.23 4.24 4.84
C LYS A 199 18.57 5.21 3.85
N ASP A 200 17.57 4.74 3.11
CA ASP A 200 16.88 5.46 2.05
C ASP A 200 15.41 5.76 2.34
N GLU A 201 14.86 5.37 3.48
CA GLU A 201 13.64 6.01 3.97
C GLU A 201 14.05 7.09 4.99
N ASP A 202 14.26 8.30 4.46
CA ASP A 202 13.54 9.43 5.06
C ASP A 202 12.04 9.12 4.92
N THR A 203 11.54 8.10 5.65
CA THR A 203 10.14 8.04 6.00
C THR A 203 9.98 9.32 6.79
N ILE A 204 9.39 10.34 6.17
CA ILE A 204 8.94 11.51 6.89
C ILE A 204 7.88 10.99 7.84
N TYR A 205 8.33 10.56 9.02
CA TYR A 205 7.46 10.37 10.16
C TYR A 205 6.91 11.76 10.42
N PHE A 206 5.69 12.00 9.94
CA PHE A 206 4.89 13.12 10.40
C PHE A 206 4.51 12.79 11.84
N GLU A 207 5.43 13.06 12.77
CA GLU A 207 5.03 13.22 14.15
C GLU A 207 4.06 14.39 14.19
N LEU A 208 2.88 14.16 14.76
CA LEU A 208 1.92 15.22 15.04
C LEU A 208 2.60 16.20 16.02
N GLN A 209 3.22 17.25 15.47
CA GLN A 209 3.92 18.25 16.27
C GLN A 209 2.94 19.05 17.12
N LYS A 210 1.74 19.30 16.60
CA LYS A 210 0.76 20.18 17.22
C LYS A 210 -0.64 20.00 16.63
N GLU A 211 -1.65 20.07 17.50
CA GLU A 211 -3.04 20.27 17.10
C GLU A 211 -3.43 21.75 17.23
N ILE A 212 -4.09 22.29 16.21
CA ILE A 212 -4.59 23.67 16.20
C ILE A 212 -6.12 23.61 16.19
N PRO A 213 -6.81 24.06 17.26
CA PRO A 213 -8.26 24.12 17.25
C PRO A 213 -8.72 25.22 16.28
N LEU A 214 -9.61 24.86 15.36
CA LEU A 214 -10.18 25.79 14.39
C LEU A 214 -11.60 26.19 14.78
N PRO A 215 -12.00 27.47 14.59
CA PRO A 215 -13.36 27.93 14.86
C PRO A 215 -14.37 27.52 13.78
N PHE A 216 -13.95 26.67 12.84
CA PHE A 216 -14.71 26.17 11.70
C PHE A 216 -14.25 24.75 11.34
N TYR A 217 -15.11 24.00 10.66
CA TYR A 217 -14.76 22.71 10.08
C TYR A 217 -14.27 22.90 8.64
N ILE A 218 -13.24 22.16 8.25
CA ILE A 218 -12.77 22.07 6.86
C ILE A 218 -13.46 20.87 6.22
N LEU A 219 -14.35 21.11 5.27
CA LEU A 219 -15.09 20.05 4.56
C LEU A 219 -14.32 19.53 3.35
N ARG A 220 -13.60 20.42 2.66
CA ARG A 220 -12.75 20.10 1.51
C ARG A 220 -11.64 21.13 1.41
N ALA A 221 -10.44 20.71 1.00
CA ALA A 221 -9.29 21.58 0.82
C ALA A 221 -8.47 21.19 -0.42
N GLU A 222 -7.89 22.17 -1.10
CA GLU A 222 -6.98 22.00 -2.22
C GLU A 222 -5.90 23.09 -2.16
N ASN A 223 -4.66 22.76 -2.51
CA ASN A 223 -3.57 23.73 -2.55
C ASN A 223 -3.74 24.68 -3.75
N ILE A 224 -3.51 25.98 -3.53
CA ILE A 224 -3.60 27.00 -4.59
C ILE A 224 -2.20 27.42 -5.06
N ASP A 225 -1.24 27.49 -4.13
CA ASP A 225 0.15 27.84 -4.44
C ASP A 225 1.13 26.83 -3.84
N LYS A 226 2.42 27.02 -4.18
CA LYS A 226 3.52 26.18 -3.68
C LYS A 226 3.95 26.52 -2.25
N TYR A 227 3.26 27.46 -1.60
CA TYR A 227 3.69 28.02 -0.32
C TYR A 227 2.73 27.58 0.78
N TYR A 228 1.73 28.40 1.08
CA TYR A 228 0.97 28.31 2.32
C TYR A 228 -0.48 28.78 2.14
N ARG A 229 -1.03 28.67 0.92
CA ARG A 229 -2.40 29.07 0.60
C ARG A 229 -3.25 27.88 0.20
N ILE A 230 -4.35 27.71 0.91
CA ILE A 230 -5.30 26.61 0.71
C ILE A 230 -6.66 27.20 0.33
N ALA A 231 -7.26 26.68 -0.73
CA ALA A 231 -8.68 26.86 -1.04
C ALA A 231 -9.45 25.86 -0.20
N ALA A 232 -10.48 26.29 0.51
CA ALA A 232 -11.25 25.39 1.35
C ALA A 232 -12.75 25.69 1.30
N VAL A 233 -13.54 24.63 1.39
CA VAL A 233 -14.94 24.72 1.79
C VAL A 233 -14.99 24.58 3.30
N LEU A 234 -15.54 25.60 3.95
CA LEU A 234 -15.58 25.73 5.41
C LEU A 234 -17.02 25.69 5.90
N SER A 235 -17.22 25.17 7.11
CA SER A 235 -18.50 25.19 7.82
C SER A 235 -18.34 25.83 9.19
N GLN A 236 -19.15 26.84 9.46
CA GLN A 236 -19.19 27.54 10.75
C GLN A 236 -20.65 27.87 11.09
N ASN A 237 -21.12 27.50 12.29
CA ASN A 237 -22.49 27.76 12.74
C ASN A 237 -23.59 27.26 11.76
N ASN A 238 -23.37 26.09 11.13
CA ASN A 238 -24.22 25.52 10.08
C ASN A 238 -24.30 26.31 8.77
N GLU A 239 -23.49 27.36 8.62
CA GLU A 239 -23.31 28.08 7.35
C GLU A 239 -22.07 27.56 6.64
N ARG A 240 -22.16 27.40 5.31
CA ARG A 240 -21.05 26.97 4.46
C ARG A 240 -20.59 28.13 3.60
N PHE A 241 -19.29 28.27 3.48
CA PHE A 241 -18.68 29.27 2.63
C PHE A 241 -17.36 28.76 2.05
N PHE A 242 -16.96 29.33 0.93
CA PHE A 242 -15.63 29.12 0.39
C PHE A 242 -14.66 30.10 1.06
N GLY A 243 -13.51 29.62 1.48
CA GLY A 243 -12.47 30.40 2.13
C GLY A 243 -11.09 30.18 1.50
N ILE A 244 -10.26 31.21 1.56
CA ILE A 244 -8.83 31.13 1.33
C ILE A 244 -8.14 31.15 2.68
N LEU A 245 -7.41 30.08 3.01
CA LEU A 245 -6.68 29.94 4.25
C LEU A 245 -5.21 30.31 4.06
N ASP A 246 -4.68 31.07 5.01
CA ASP A 246 -3.24 31.30 5.23
C ASP A 246 -2.73 30.30 6.26
N THR A 247 -1.77 29.46 5.85
CA THR A 247 -1.09 28.49 6.73
C THR A 247 0.38 28.84 6.94
N SER A 248 0.81 30.07 6.61
CA SER A 248 2.22 30.48 6.73
C SER A 248 2.71 30.56 8.17
N ASN A 249 1.80 30.75 9.13
CA ASN A 249 2.08 30.66 10.55
C ASN A 249 1.75 29.24 11.06
N PRO A 250 2.73 28.45 11.53
CA PRO A 250 2.48 27.10 12.05
C PRO A 250 1.65 27.09 13.34
N ASN A 251 1.37 28.25 13.95
CA ASN A 251 0.59 28.35 15.17
C ASN A 251 -0.84 28.87 14.95
N GLU A 252 -1.19 29.31 13.74
CA GLU A 252 -2.45 30.00 13.49
C GLU A 252 -2.86 29.86 12.01
N ILE A 253 -4.11 29.48 11.76
CA ILE A 253 -4.68 29.44 10.41
C ILE A 253 -5.66 30.61 10.28
N LYS A 254 -5.44 31.49 9.28
CA LYS A 254 -6.30 32.67 9.03
C LYS A 254 -7.11 32.51 7.76
N ILE A 255 -8.38 32.90 7.81
CA ILE A 255 -9.17 33.13 6.59
C ILE A 255 -8.80 34.52 6.06
N ILE A 256 -8.19 34.60 4.88
CA ILE A 256 -7.79 35.86 4.25
C ILE A 256 -8.78 36.36 3.20
N GLY A 257 -9.63 35.48 2.69
CA GLY A 257 -10.71 35.82 1.77
C GLY A 257 -11.82 34.79 1.88
N LYS A 258 -13.06 35.21 1.65
CA LYS A 258 -14.21 34.33 1.67
C LYS A 258 -15.30 34.77 0.70
N THR A 259 -16.10 33.81 0.22
CA THR A 259 -17.33 34.06 -0.52
C THR A 259 -18.34 32.97 -0.23
N ASP A 260 -19.61 33.35 -0.21
CA ASP A 260 -20.70 32.39 -0.19
C ASP A 260 -20.86 31.76 -1.58
N PHE A 261 -21.44 30.57 -1.63
CA PHE A 261 -21.69 29.84 -2.87
C PHE A 261 -22.99 29.03 -2.78
N PRO A 262 -23.68 28.78 -3.90
CA PRO A 262 -24.99 28.15 -3.87
C PRO A 262 -24.86 26.62 -3.78
N SER A 263 -24.65 26.07 -2.58
CA SER A 263 -24.71 24.61 -2.37
C SER A 263 -25.17 24.24 -0.96
N SER A 264 -26.08 23.27 -0.88
CA SER A 264 -26.64 22.76 0.37
C SER A 264 -26.17 21.35 0.75
N GLY A 265 -25.32 20.69 -0.05
CA GLY A 265 -24.80 19.34 0.19
C GLY A 265 -23.49 19.28 0.99
N ASP A 266 -23.23 18.14 1.63
CA ASP A 266 -22.01 17.85 2.39
C ASP A 266 -20.90 17.19 1.54
N GLN A 267 -21.27 16.51 0.45
CA GLN A 267 -20.34 15.72 -0.38
C GLN A 267 -19.75 16.55 -1.52
N LEU A 268 -19.00 17.58 -1.16
CA LEU A 268 -18.36 18.49 -2.09
C LEU A 268 -16.99 17.98 -2.55
N ASN A 269 -16.81 17.93 -3.86
CA ASN A 269 -15.54 17.82 -4.54
C ASN A 269 -15.07 19.21 -5.00
N MET A 270 -13.75 19.38 -5.02
CA MET A 270 -13.10 20.61 -5.41
C MET A 270 -11.90 20.31 -6.29
N LYS A 271 -11.66 21.17 -7.28
CA LYS A 271 -10.43 21.15 -8.08
C LYS A 271 -9.98 22.57 -8.35
N VAL A 272 -8.67 22.79 -8.35
CA VAL A 272 -8.04 24.10 -8.55
C VAL A 272 -7.14 24.06 -9.79
N SER A 273 -7.20 25.10 -10.62
CA SER A 273 -6.23 25.30 -11.70
C SER A 273 -6.00 26.79 -11.94
N GLY A 274 -4.76 27.24 -11.74
CA GLY A 274 -4.42 28.66 -11.82
C GLY A 274 -5.28 29.48 -10.85
N SER A 275 -5.96 30.51 -11.36
CA SER A 275 -6.82 31.38 -10.55
C SER A 275 -8.30 30.97 -10.53
N LYS A 276 -8.58 29.68 -10.72
CA LYS A 276 -9.95 29.16 -10.83
C LYS A 276 -10.12 27.91 -9.97
N VAL A 277 -11.26 27.82 -9.31
CA VAL A 277 -11.69 26.68 -8.52
C VAL A 277 -13.04 26.20 -9.06
N ILE A 278 -13.24 24.90 -9.19
CA ILE A 278 -14.58 24.32 -9.39
C ILE A 278 -15.03 23.60 -8.13
N LEU A 279 -16.32 23.74 -7.81
CA LEU A 279 -16.99 23.01 -6.75
C LEU A 279 -18.13 22.20 -7.37
N PHE A 280 -18.19 20.91 -7.05
CA PHE A 280 -19.21 20.00 -7.55
C PHE A 280 -19.53 18.91 -6.55
N ASN A 281 -20.62 18.20 -6.76
CA ASN A 281 -21.01 17.03 -5.97
C ASN A 281 -21.09 15.81 -6.90
N ASP A 282 -21.12 14.62 -6.31
CA ASP A 282 -21.31 13.37 -7.07
C ASP A 282 -22.63 13.37 -7.85
N ARG A 283 -23.62 14.10 -7.33
CA ARG A 283 -24.90 14.40 -7.98
C ARG A 283 -25.15 15.89 -7.97
N THR A 284 -24.71 16.61 -9.01
CA THR A 284 -25.11 18.02 -9.13
C THR A 284 -26.59 18.14 -9.50
N GLY A 285 -27.15 19.30 -9.19
CA GLY A 285 -28.56 19.61 -9.40
C GLY A 285 -28.85 21.06 -8.97
N LEU A 286 -30.12 21.46 -9.02
CA LEU A 286 -30.54 22.84 -8.73
C LEU A 286 -30.05 23.37 -7.36
N PHE A 287 -30.03 22.51 -6.34
CA PHE A 287 -29.59 22.87 -4.98
C PHE A 287 -28.08 22.66 -4.73
N ASN A 288 -27.39 22.03 -5.68
CA ASN A 288 -25.98 21.66 -5.62
C ASN A 288 -25.32 21.77 -7.01
N PRO A 289 -25.34 22.96 -7.64
CA PRO A 289 -24.76 23.17 -8.95
C PRO A 289 -23.25 22.92 -8.98
N LEU A 290 -22.75 22.53 -10.16
CA LEU A 290 -21.34 22.70 -10.49
C LEU A 290 -21.10 24.20 -10.68
N VAL A 291 -20.29 24.80 -9.80
CA VAL A 291 -19.95 26.22 -9.84
C VAL A 291 -18.45 26.41 -10.00
N TRP A 292 -18.05 27.59 -10.45
CA TRP A 292 -16.66 28.00 -10.36
C TRP A 292 -16.50 29.28 -9.55
N ILE A 293 -15.34 29.39 -8.91
CA ILE A 293 -14.93 30.51 -8.08
C ILE A 293 -13.65 31.10 -8.68
N ASP A 294 -13.66 32.41 -8.89
CA ASP A 294 -12.49 33.20 -9.22
C ASP A 294 -11.69 33.51 -7.95
N ILE A 295 -10.42 33.15 -7.98
CA ILE A 295 -9.47 33.39 -6.90
C ILE A 295 -8.28 34.23 -7.38
N SER A 296 -8.45 35.00 -8.45
CA SER A 296 -7.41 35.92 -8.95
C SER A 296 -7.04 37.00 -7.92
N ASP A 297 -8.00 37.35 -7.05
CA ASP A 297 -7.77 38.10 -5.81
C ASP A 297 -8.10 37.20 -4.62
N LEU A 298 -7.05 36.73 -3.92
CA LEU A 298 -7.18 35.82 -2.79
C LEU A 298 -7.89 36.44 -1.57
N THR A 299 -7.93 37.78 -1.48
CA THR A 299 -8.59 38.48 -0.37
C THR A 299 -10.08 38.68 -0.61
N SER A 300 -10.50 38.57 -1.87
CA SER A 300 -11.88 38.73 -2.30
C SER A 300 -12.25 37.69 -3.38
N PRO A 301 -12.25 36.39 -3.05
CA PRO A 301 -12.72 35.36 -3.97
C PRO A 301 -14.17 35.63 -4.38
N LYS A 302 -14.57 35.24 -5.59
CA LYS A 302 -15.93 35.50 -6.11
C LYS A 302 -16.47 34.30 -6.85
N VAL A 303 -17.73 33.97 -6.63
CA VAL A 303 -18.43 33.00 -7.49
C VAL A 303 -18.53 33.57 -8.90
N GLY A 304 -17.87 32.91 -9.85
CA GLY A 304 -17.85 33.34 -11.25
C GLY A 304 -19.07 32.87 -12.04
N GLY A 305 -19.78 31.84 -11.55
CA GLY A 305 -21.08 31.43 -12.07
C GLY A 305 -21.37 29.94 -11.89
N VAL A 306 -22.59 29.57 -12.29
CA VAL A 306 -23.04 28.17 -12.39
C VAL A 306 -22.69 27.62 -13.76
N ILE A 307 -21.97 26.50 -13.81
CA ILE A 307 -21.58 25.78 -15.03
C ILE A 307 -22.71 24.83 -15.45
N ASP A 308 -23.23 24.06 -14.48
CA ASP A 308 -24.30 23.10 -14.67
C ASP A 308 -25.17 22.93 -13.42
N GLU A 309 -26.49 22.99 -13.62
CA GLU A 309 -27.54 22.80 -12.60
C GLU A 309 -28.42 21.57 -12.86
N LYS A 310 -28.19 20.86 -13.97
CA LYS A 310 -29.04 19.75 -14.46
C LYS A 310 -28.53 18.39 -14.01
N GLY A 311 -27.26 18.31 -13.67
CA GLY A 311 -26.65 17.16 -13.04
C GLY A 311 -25.54 16.53 -13.88
N ILE A 312 -24.39 16.36 -13.24
CA ILE A 312 -23.22 15.64 -13.71
C ILE A 312 -23.14 14.30 -12.97
N GLU A 313 -22.54 13.29 -13.61
CA GLU A 313 -22.02 12.12 -12.90
C GLU A 313 -20.59 12.45 -12.45
N ALA A 314 -20.38 12.58 -11.14
CA ALA A 314 -19.15 12.55 -10.31
C ALA A 314 -17.75 12.91 -10.90
N VAL A 315 -17.65 13.53 -12.07
CA VAL A 315 -16.39 13.73 -12.78
C VAL A 315 -16.43 15.11 -13.44
N ALA A 316 -15.70 16.04 -12.82
CA ALA A 316 -15.34 17.32 -13.42
C ALA A 316 -13.84 17.56 -13.21
N ALA A 317 -13.20 18.12 -14.23
CA ALA A 317 -11.81 18.53 -14.24
C ALA A 317 -11.71 19.98 -14.72
N ILE A 318 -10.68 20.69 -14.25
CA ILE A 318 -10.39 22.06 -14.68
C ILE A 318 -8.93 22.16 -15.11
N TYR A 319 -8.69 22.83 -16.23
CA TYR A 319 -7.37 23.29 -16.64
C TYR A 319 -7.47 24.75 -17.10
N GLN A 320 -6.83 25.64 -16.33
CA GLN A 320 -6.93 27.09 -16.52
C GLN A 320 -8.39 27.56 -16.56
N ASN A 321 -8.86 28.05 -17.71
CA ASN A 321 -10.22 28.57 -17.90
C ASN A 321 -11.16 27.56 -18.56
N ARG A 322 -10.79 26.28 -18.62
CA ARG A 322 -11.58 25.23 -19.27
C ARG A 322 -11.98 24.19 -18.25
N VAL A 323 -13.27 23.88 -18.21
CA VAL A 323 -13.83 22.82 -17.36
C VAL A 323 -14.35 21.72 -18.25
N VAL A 324 -13.94 20.50 -17.98
CA VAL A 324 -14.47 19.30 -18.64
C VAL A 324 -15.31 18.54 -17.62
N TYR A 325 -16.54 18.18 -17.98
CA TYR A 325 -17.45 17.49 -17.08
C TYR A 325 -18.37 16.53 -17.84
N LYS A 326 -18.79 15.45 -17.17
CA LYS A 326 -19.70 14.43 -17.72
C LYS A 326 -21.12 14.67 -17.23
N THR A 327 -22.06 14.91 -18.14
CA THR A 327 -23.48 15.05 -17.79
C THR A 327 -24.11 13.71 -17.40
N LYS A 328 -25.28 13.74 -16.74
CA LYS A 328 -26.10 12.54 -16.47
C LYS A 328 -26.52 11.73 -17.70
N THR A 329 -26.46 12.31 -18.90
CA THR A 329 -26.80 11.63 -20.16
C THR A 329 -25.55 11.10 -20.87
N ASP A 330 -24.46 10.86 -20.13
CA ASP A 330 -23.18 10.38 -20.64
C ASP A 330 -22.49 11.25 -21.71
N GLN A 331 -22.91 12.50 -21.81
CA GLN A 331 -22.27 13.46 -22.70
C GLN A 331 -21.15 14.20 -21.98
N LEU A 332 -19.96 14.17 -22.57
CA LEU A 332 -18.81 14.92 -22.11
C LEU A 332 -18.87 16.35 -22.67
N ILE A 333 -18.72 17.35 -21.80
CA ILE A 333 -18.77 18.77 -22.15
C ILE A 333 -17.47 19.44 -21.72
N GLU A 334 -16.81 20.15 -22.63
CA GLU A 334 -15.80 21.17 -22.31
C GLU A 334 -16.48 22.55 -22.34
N GLN A 335 -16.35 23.31 -21.27
CA GLN A 335 -16.84 24.69 -21.18
C GLN A 335 -15.68 25.64 -20.92
N ASN A 336 -15.61 26.72 -21.70
CA ASN A 336 -14.73 27.85 -21.44
C ASN A 336 -15.40 28.81 -20.44
N LEU A 337 -14.76 29.04 -19.29
CA LEU A 337 -15.27 29.89 -18.21
C LEU A 337 -15.27 31.38 -18.54
N LEU A 338 -14.42 31.83 -19.48
CA LEU A 338 -14.34 33.24 -19.88
C LEU A 338 -15.42 33.59 -20.91
N THR A 339 -15.65 32.71 -21.89
CA THR A 339 -16.56 32.97 -23.01
C THR A 339 -17.94 32.35 -22.83
N GLY A 340 -18.06 31.36 -21.93
CA GLY A 340 -19.26 30.53 -21.79
C GLY A 340 -19.46 29.51 -22.92
N GLU A 341 -18.53 29.44 -23.89
CA GLU A 341 -18.61 28.50 -25.02
C GLU A 341 -18.56 27.06 -24.52
N LYS A 342 -19.48 26.22 -25.03
CA LYS A 342 -19.57 24.79 -24.71
C LYS A 342 -19.27 23.94 -25.95
N LYS A 343 -18.43 22.92 -25.81
CA LYS A 343 -18.15 21.90 -26.81
C LYS A 343 -18.52 20.53 -26.26
N THR A 344 -19.24 19.75 -27.05
CA THR A 344 -19.66 18.40 -26.68
C THR A 344 -18.80 17.36 -27.37
N PHE A 345 -18.40 16.32 -26.66
CA PHE A 345 -17.65 15.19 -27.20
C PHE A 345 -18.49 13.92 -27.05
N GLN A 346 -18.34 13.01 -28.01
CA GLN A 346 -18.83 11.64 -27.82
C GLN A 346 -17.77 10.88 -27.01
N SER A 347 -18.19 10.22 -25.93
CA SER A 347 -17.32 9.27 -25.23
C SER A 347 -16.99 8.12 -26.18
N LEU A 348 -15.70 7.91 -26.46
CA LEU A 348 -15.22 6.75 -27.21
C LEU A 348 -15.20 5.48 -26.34
N ILE A 349 -15.35 5.63 -25.03
CA ILE A 349 -15.43 4.55 -24.06
C ILE A 349 -16.92 4.33 -23.78
N ARG A 350 -17.48 3.23 -24.30
CA ARG A 350 -18.72 2.65 -23.79
C ARG A 350 -18.36 1.91 -22.50
N VAL A 351 -18.90 2.35 -21.37
CA VAL A 351 -18.90 1.56 -20.13
C VAL A 351 -19.86 0.39 -20.29
#